data_AF-A0A1B8CQT2-F1
#
_entry.id   AF-A0A1B8CQT2-F1
#
_cell.length_a   1.000
_cell.length_b   1.000
_cell.length_c   1.000
_cell.angle_alpha   90.00
_cell.angle_beta   90.00
_cell.angle_gamma   90.00
#
_symmetry.space_group_name_H-M   'P 1'
#
loop_
_entity.id
_entity.type
_entity.pdbx_description
1 polymer ?
#
loop_
_entity_poly.entity_id
_entity_poly.type
_entity_poly.pdbx_seq_one_letter_code
_entity_poly.pdbx_strand_id
1 'polypeptide(L)'
;MARSPSDATRFTSTTPHATKPFYPTSSNPGPSTLPPNEAAAAPAGETPQQKVRRLREAANRAREGRLTGFDRAVMRGRVWADRAHRVTTLGLIGITCIAGAVTVYALGDMMIYNRRRRREYFSEQKALTEAATQDAAVALRSGTATAEQLKLLEQQRGQAAVAADMRQKAAEMREARANAAAAPVAVEKEEGKGIVGSATAWLFKGLKTEDRPEVGYENVVDERGVQGGVARAVEARRAEEKREANGGPLDRLGTEEEKEEGKGGWTSFMTRK
;
A
#
# COMPACT_ATOMS: atom_id res chain seq x y z
N MET A 1 69.62 1.73 -5.61
CA MET A 1 69.95 2.03 -4.20
C MET A 1 68.95 1.30 -3.32
N ALA A 2 69.43 0.35 -2.51
CA ALA A 2 68.57 -0.44 -1.62
C ALA A 2 68.06 0.45 -0.48
N ARG A 3 66.75 0.45 -0.25
CA ARG A 3 66.11 1.26 0.80
C ARG A 3 66.24 0.53 2.14
N SER A 4 66.76 1.20 3.16
CA SER A 4 66.96 0.57 4.47
C SER A 4 65.63 0.44 5.23
N PRO A 5 65.47 -0.58 6.10
CA PRO A 5 64.21 -0.84 6.81
C PRO A 5 63.76 0.27 7.78
N SER A 6 64.65 1.22 8.09
CA SER A 6 64.37 2.34 8.98
C SER A 6 63.51 3.45 8.35
N ASP A 7 63.27 3.40 7.04
CA ASP A 7 62.49 4.40 6.29
C ASP A 7 60.97 4.14 6.33
N ALA A 8 60.54 2.98 6.86
CA ALA A 8 59.15 2.53 6.77
C ALA A 8 58.19 3.15 7.81
N THR A 9 58.67 3.86 8.83
CA THR A 9 57.82 4.34 9.95
C THR A 9 57.77 5.86 10.11
N ARG A 10 58.43 6.63 9.24
CA ARG A 10 58.25 8.09 9.23
C ARG A 10 57.14 8.48 8.27
N PHE A 11 55.98 8.82 8.85
CA PHE A 11 54.83 9.52 8.26
C PHE A 11 55.12 10.09 6.87
N THR A 12 54.86 9.28 5.84
CA THR A 12 54.89 9.73 4.46
C THR A 12 53.65 10.58 4.26
N SER A 13 53.87 11.87 3.99
CA SER A 13 52.84 12.78 3.47
C SER A 13 52.05 12.05 2.36
N THR A 14 50.76 11.82 2.59
CA THR A 14 49.83 11.26 1.59
C THR A 14 49.44 12.31 0.54
N THR A 15 50.12 13.46 0.52
CA THR A 15 49.93 14.48 -0.52
C THR A 15 50.62 13.98 -1.79
N PRO A 16 49.89 13.77 -2.91
CA PRO A 16 50.53 13.39 -4.16
C PRO A 16 51.49 14.51 -4.58
N HIS A 17 52.80 14.27 -4.44
CA HIS A 17 53.80 15.16 -5.01
C HIS A 17 53.59 15.19 -6.52
N ALA A 18 53.35 16.37 -7.06
CA ALA A 18 53.21 16.62 -8.50
C ALA A 18 54.50 16.19 -9.21
N THR A 19 54.50 14.97 -9.74
CA THR A 19 55.53 14.51 -10.67
C THR A 19 55.36 15.31 -11.94
N LYS A 20 56.35 16.17 -12.24
CA LYS A 20 56.49 16.79 -13.55
C LYS A 20 56.47 15.67 -14.59
N PRO A 21 55.74 15.79 -15.71
CA PRO A 21 55.72 14.72 -16.69
C PRO A 21 57.13 14.51 -17.25
N PHE A 22 57.66 13.31 -17.01
CA PHE A 22 58.89 12.80 -17.59
C PHE A 22 58.64 12.58 -19.08
N TYR A 23 58.88 13.61 -19.88
CA TYR A 23 59.09 13.43 -21.32
C TYR A 23 60.60 13.35 -21.56
N PRO A 24 61.10 12.28 -22.22
CA PRO A 24 62.48 12.24 -22.67
C PRO A 24 62.69 13.35 -23.70
N THR A 25 63.79 14.10 -23.55
CA THR A 25 64.26 15.03 -24.57
C THR A 25 64.62 14.22 -25.81
N SER A 26 63.70 14.15 -26.77
CA SER A 26 63.93 13.58 -28.09
C SER A 26 63.77 14.71 -29.09
N SER A 27 64.89 15.05 -29.70
CA SER A 27 65.03 15.93 -30.86
C SER A 27 64.24 15.37 -32.04
N ASN A 28 62.93 15.62 -32.07
CA ASN A 28 62.12 15.46 -33.28
C ASN A 28 60.98 16.49 -33.27
N PRO A 29 60.93 17.44 -34.23
CA PRO A 29 59.83 18.38 -34.34
C PRO A 29 58.64 17.69 -35.02
N GLY A 30 57.98 16.78 -34.30
CA GLY A 30 56.65 16.29 -34.68
C GLY A 30 55.61 17.39 -34.44
N PRO A 31 54.53 17.47 -35.23
CA PRO A 31 53.60 18.60 -35.20
C PRO A 31 52.91 18.66 -33.83
N SER A 32 53.40 19.57 -33.01
CA SER A 32 52.73 20.04 -31.81
C SER A 32 51.34 20.53 -32.22
N THR A 33 50.31 19.76 -31.90
CA THR A 33 48.90 20.20 -31.96
C THR A 33 48.51 21.03 -30.74
N LEU A 34 49.50 21.63 -30.07
CA LEU A 34 49.23 22.87 -29.34
C LEU A 34 48.90 23.90 -30.41
N PRO A 35 47.68 24.49 -30.40
CA PRO A 35 47.40 25.58 -31.32
C PRO A 35 48.55 26.59 -31.17
N PRO A 36 49.12 27.10 -32.29
CA PRO A 36 50.05 28.19 -32.21
C PRO A 36 49.37 29.28 -31.39
N ASN A 37 50.18 29.98 -30.61
CA ASN A 37 49.78 31.02 -29.68
C ASN A 37 49.15 32.21 -30.43
N GLU A 38 47.99 32.01 -31.05
CA GLU A 38 46.95 33.01 -31.22
C GLU A 38 46.27 33.17 -29.85
N ALA A 39 47.07 33.53 -28.85
CA ALA A 39 46.57 34.42 -27.84
C ALA A 39 46.16 35.69 -28.59
N ALA A 40 44.90 35.72 -29.06
CA ALA A 40 44.20 36.97 -29.25
C ALA A 40 44.54 37.83 -28.04
N ALA A 41 45.23 38.95 -28.31
CA ALA A 41 45.88 39.78 -27.32
C ALA A 41 45.01 39.88 -26.07
N ALA A 42 45.57 39.52 -24.90
CA ALA A 42 44.81 39.56 -23.65
C ALA A 42 44.19 40.96 -23.51
N PRO A 43 42.86 41.08 -23.33
CA PRO A 43 42.24 42.39 -23.23
C PRO A 43 42.85 43.15 -22.05
N ALA A 44 43.38 44.34 -22.32
CA ALA A 44 44.04 45.15 -21.31
C ALA A 44 43.00 45.56 -20.26
N GLY A 45 43.24 45.18 -18.99
CA GLY A 45 42.36 45.52 -17.85
C GLY A 45 41.48 44.37 -17.31
N GLU A 46 41.67 43.11 -17.71
CA GLU A 46 40.90 41.99 -17.14
C GLU A 46 41.15 41.80 -15.63
N THR A 47 40.09 41.54 -14.86
CA THR A 47 40.24 41.19 -13.43
C THR A 47 40.88 39.80 -13.31
N PRO A 48 41.61 39.49 -12.22
CA PRO A 48 42.24 38.17 -12.06
C PRO A 48 41.21 37.02 -12.12
N GLN A 49 39.97 37.24 -11.68
CA GLN A 49 38.90 36.25 -11.78
C GLN A 49 38.45 36.01 -13.23
N GLN A 50 38.34 37.07 -14.03
CA GLN A 50 38.00 36.99 -15.45
C GLN A 50 39.10 36.28 -16.25
N LYS A 51 40.38 36.52 -15.92
CA LYS A 51 41.52 35.81 -16.50
C LYS A 51 41.45 34.31 -16.25
N VAL A 52 41.19 33.88 -15.01
CA VAL A 52 41.07 32.46 -14.67
C VAL A 52 39.91 31.82 -15.41
N ARG A 53 38.77 32.51 -15.50
CA ARG A 53 37.61 32.02 -16.25
C ARG A 53 37.94 31.82 -17.73
N ARG A 54 38.58 32.80 -18.38
CA ARG A 54 39.02 32.69 -19.78
C ARG A 54 40.02 31.56 -19.98
N LEU A 55 41.01 31.42 -19.09
CA LEU A 55 41.99 30.33 -19.18
C LEU A 55 41.35 28.96 -18.98
N ARG A 56 40.37 28.84 -18.08
CA ARG A 56 39.58 27.62 -17.91
C ARG A 56 38.74 27.32 -19.15
N GLU A 57 38.09 28.31 -19.73
CA GLU A 57 37.32 28.17 -20.96
C GLU A 57 38.20 27.79 -22.16
N ALA A 58 39.40 28.39 -22.29
CA ALA A 58 40.38 28.03 -23.30
C ALA A 58 40.93 26.61 -23.11
N ALA A 59 41.22 26.22 -21.87
CA ALA A 59 41.64 24.85 -21.54
C ALA A 59 40.53 23.82 -21.80
N ASN A 60 39.28 24.17 -21.52
CA ASN A 60 38.12 23.33 -21.83
C ASN A 60 37.92 23.19 -23.33
N ARG A 61 38.04 24.29 -24.09
CA ARG A 61 37.95 24.27 -25.57
C ARG A 61 39.08 23.45 -26.20
N ALA A 62 40.30 23.51 -25.64
CA ALA A 62 41.43 22.68 -26.08
C ALA A 62 41.22 21.19 -25.78
N ARG A 63 40.51 20.85 -24.68
CA ARG A 63 40.11 19.47 -24.37
C ARG A 63 39.01 18.99 -25.31
N GLU A 64 38.00 19.82 -25.56
CA GLU A 64 36.89 19.52 -26.48
C GLU A 64 37.35 19.32 -27.92
N GLY A 65 38.40 20.03 -28.36
CA GLY A 65 39.01 19.87 -29.69
C GLY A 65 39.73 18.53 -29.90
N ARG A 66 40.03 17.79 -28.83
CA ARG A 66 40.65 16.45 -28.89
C ARG A 66 39.64 15.30 -28.93
N LEU A 67 38.36 15.58 -28.70
CA LEU A 67 37.30 14.57 -28.71
C LEU A 67 36.81 14.35 -30.14
N THR A 68 36.73 13.09 -30.57
CA THR A 68 36.14 12.73 -31.86
C THR A 68 34.61 12.96 -31.83
N GLY A 69 33.99 13.21 -32.99
CA GLY A 69 32.55 13.45 -33.08
C GLY A 69 31.70 12.30 -32.51
N PHE A 70 32.20 11.07 -32.64
CA PHE A 70 31.61 9.88 -32.04
C PHE A 70 31.65 9.93 -30.50
N ASP A 71 32.79 10.31 -29.91
CA ASP A 71 32.92 10.45 -28.45
C ASP A 71 31.96 11.50 -27.88
N ARG A 72 31.75 12.61 -28.60
CA ARG A 72 30.73 13.61 -28.25
C ARG A 72 29.30 13.03 -28.29
N ALA A 73 28.99 12.23 -29.30
CA ALA A 73 27.68 11.58 -29.43
C ALA A 73 27.43 10.59 -28.28
N VAL A 74 28.43 9.80 -27.89
CA VAL A 74 28.35 8.86 -26.76
C VAL A 74 28.14 9.60 -25.45
N MET A 75 28.89 10.67 -25.20
CA MET A 75 28.74 11.49 -23.98
C MET A 75 27.36 12.14 -23.90
N ARG A 76 26.82 12.63 -25.03
CA ARG A 76 25.46 13.17 -25.10
C ARG A 76 24.41 12.07 -24.90
N GLY A 77 24.62 10.91 -25.51
CA GLY A 77 23.74 9.75 -25.44
C GLY A 77 23.59 9.21 -24.03
N ARG A 78 24.67 9.15 -23.25
CA ARG A 78 24.62 8.74 -21.84
C ARG A 78 23.70 9.64 -21.01
N VAL A 79 23.83 10.96 -21.17
CA VAL A 79 22.98 11.91 -20.44
C VAL A 79 21.51 11.77 -20.84
N TRP A 80 21.24 11.51 -22.12
CA TRP A 80 19.87 11.26 -22.59
C TRP A 80 19.31 9.92 -22.10
N ALA A 81 20.12 8.87 -22.05
CA ALA A 81 19.73 7.57 -21.50
C ALA A 81 19.39 7.70 -20.01
N ASP A 82 20.23 8.39 -19.23
CA ASP A 82 19.97 8.66 -17.82
C ASP A 82 18.69 9.51 -17.62
N ARG A 83 18.44 10.47 -18.52
CA ARG A 83 17.22 11.30 -18.52
C ARG A 83 15.99 10.46 -18.83
N ALA A 84 16.05 9.63 -19.87
CA ALA A 84 14.97 8.76 -20.28
C ALA A 84 14.62 7.75 -19.19
N HIS A 85 15.64 7.11 -18.58
CA HIS A 85 15.43 6.21 -17.47
C HIS A 85 14.71 6.89 -16.30
N ARG A 86 15.15 8.10 -15.91
CA ARG A 86 14.48 8.87 -14.84
C ARG A 86 13.04 9.22 -15.18
N VAL A 87 12.76 9.65 -16.40
CA VAL A 87 11.38 9.97 -16.85
C VAL A 87 10.52 8.73 -16.81
N THR A 88 11.00 7.59 -17.31
CA THR A 88 10.25 6.33 -17.29
C THR A 88 9.99 5.86 -15.86
N THR A 89 11.00 5.88 -14.98
CA THR A 89 10.85 5.46 -13.58
C THR A 89 9.86 6.35 -12.83
N LEU A 90 9.96 7.67 -12.97
CA LEU A 90 9.00 8.60 -12.38
C LEU A 90 7.60 8.46 -12.98
N GLY A 91 7.51 8.18 -14.28
CA GLY A 91 6.24 7.89 -14.97
C GLY A 91 5.57 6.64 -14.43
N LEU A 92 6.32 5.54 -14.27
CA LEU A 92 5.80 4.29 -13.69
C LEU A 92 5.32 4.51 -12.26
N ILE A 93 6.08 5.23 -11.43
CA ILE A 93 5.67 5.59 -10.08
C ILE A 93 4.39 6.44 -10.09
N GLY A 94 4.28 7.41 -11.00
CA GLY A 94 3.07 8.21 -11.18
C GLY A 94 1.86 7.36 -11.54
N ILE A 95 2.02 6.43 -12.48
CA ILE A 95 0.94 5.52 -12.92
C ILE A 95 0.51 4.60 -11.78
N THR A 96 1.45 4.05 -10.98
CA THR A 96 1.09 3.19 -9.85
C THR A 96 0.35 3.96 -8.76
N CYS A 97 0.73 5.22 -8.49
CA CYS A 97 -0.02 6.08 -7.58
C CYS A 97 -1.46 6.34 -8.07
N ILE A 98 -1.64 6.63 -9.36
CA ILE A 98 -2.97 6.83 -9.94
C ILE A 98 -3.79 5.55 -9.87
N ALA A 99 -3.21 4.40 -10.24
CA ALA A 99 -3.87 3.11 -10.15
C ALA A 99 -4.29 2.78 -8.71
N GLY A 100 -3.44 3.09 -7.73
CA GLY A 100 -3.75 2.96 -6.30
C GLY A 100 -4.88 3.88 -5.83
N ALA A 101 -4.94 5.11 -6.33
CA ALA A 101 -6.05 6.02 -6.02
C ALA A 101 -7.37 5.52 -6.60
N VAL A 102 -7.35 5.00 -7.84
CA VAL A 102 -8.53 4.44 -8.51
C VAL A 102 -9.04 3.19 -7.78
N THR A 103 -8.16 2.32 -7.28
CA THR A 103 -8.60 1.13 -6.53
C THR A 103 -9.24 1.50 -5.19
N VAL A 104 -8.68 2.46 -4.45
CA VAL A 104 -9.31 2.96 -3.22
C VAL A 104 -10.67 3.60 -3.51
N TYR A 105 -10.78 4.36 -4.60
CA TYR A 105 -12.04 4.94 -5.04
C TYR A 105 -13.08 3.86 -5.36
N ALA A 106 -12.72 2.85 -6.15
CA ALA A 106 -13.62 1.76 -6.54
C ALA A 106 -14.10 0.93 -5.33
N LEU A 107 -13.19 0.61 -4.39
CA LEU A 107 -13.54 -0.08 -3.16
C LEU A 107 -14.47 0.76 -2.28
N GLY A 108 -14.20 2.06 -2.18
CA GLY A 108 -15.06 3.01 -1.47
C GLY A 108 -16.46 3.08 -2.08
N ASP A 109 -16.55 3.20 -3.39
CA ASP A 109 -17.82 3.28 -4.12
C ASP A 109 -18.66 2.01 -3.94
N MET A 110 -18.06 0.83 -4.11
CA MET A 110 -18.72 -0.46 -3.85
C MET A 110 -19.20 -0.60 -2.41
N MET A 111 -18.40 -0.15 -1.44
CA MET A 111 -18.78 -0.21 -0.03
C MET A 111 -19.97 0.70 0.28
N ILE A 112 -20.00 1.92 -0.27
CA ILE A 112 -21.12 2.87 -0.06
C ILE A 112 -22.39 2.32 -0.71
N TYR A 113 -22.30 1.83 -1.93
CA TYR A 113 -23.42 1.21 -2.64
C TYR A 113 -23.98 0.01 -1.88
N ASN A 114 -23.12 -0.93 -1.47
CA ASN A 114 -23.53 -2.09 -0.68
C ASN A 114 -24.12 -1.70 0.68
N ARG A 115 -23.57 -0.67 1.33
CA ARG A 115 -24.13 -0.18 2.60
C ARG A 115 -25.52 0.42 2.40
N ARG A 116 -25.76 1.12 1.29
CA ARG A 116 -27.09 1.66 0.95
C ARG A 116 -28.08 0.54 0.69
N ARG A 117 -27.73 -0.43 -0.16
CA ARG A 117 -28.61 -1.55 -0.49
C ARG A 117 -28.92 -2.44 0.72
N ARG A 118 -27.92 -2.69 1.58
CA ARG A 118 -28.15 -3.38 2.86
C ARG A 118 -29.08 -2.60 3.78
N ARG A 119 -28.98 -1.26 3.84
CA ARG A 119 -29.88 -0.44 4.67
C ARG A 119 -31.32 -0.53 4.22
N GLU A 120 -31.57 -0.50 2.91
CA GLU A 120 -32.92 -0.66 2.34
C GLU A 120 -33.48 -2.04 2.73
N TYR A 121 -32.71 -3.10 2.50
CA TYR A 121 -33.11 -4.46 2.89
C TYR A 121 -33.40 -4.61 4.40
N PHE A 122 -32.53 -4.08 5.26
CA PHE A 122 -32.76 -4.13 6.71
C PHE A 122 -33.94 -3.26 7.13
N SER A 123 -34.26 -2.18 6.41
CA SER A 123 -35.43 -1.36 6.69
C SER A 123 -36.74 -2.12 6.39
N GLU A 124 -36.77 -2.87 5.28
CA GLU A 124 -37.90 -3.71 4.90
C GLU A 124 -38.07 -4.88 5.88
N GLN A 125 -36.98 -5.58 6.22
CA GLN A 125 -37.05 -6.67 7.22
C GLN A 125 -37.51 -6.17 8.58
N LYS A 126 -37.06 -4.99 9.01
CA LYS A 126 -37.54 -4.38 10.25
C LYS A 126 -39.03 -4.06 10.18
N ALA A 127 -39.49 -3.46 9.08
CA ALA A 127 -40.92 -3.18 8.90
C ALA A 127 -41.77 -4.46 8.93
N LEU A 128 -41.31 -5.55 8.29
CA LEU A 128 -42.00 -6.84 8.30
C LEU A 128 -42.03 -7.48 9.69
N THR A 129 -40.90 -7.47 10.40
CA THR A 129 -40.83 -8.00 11.77
C THR A 129 -41.68 -7.16 12.73
N GLU A 130 -41.64 -5.83 12.64
CA GLU A 130 -42.51 -4.94 13.41
C GLU A 130 -43.99 -5.23 13.12
N ALA A 131 -44.39 -5.35 11.86
CA ALA A 131 -45.76 -5.70 11.50
C ALA A 131 -46.20 -7.05 12.08
N ALA A 132 -45.35 -8.08 11.98
CA ALA A 132 -45.62 -9.40 12.55
C ALA A 132 -45.77 -9.35 14.08
N THR A 133 -45.03 -8.48 14.74
CA THR A 133 -45.08 -8.34 16.22
C THR A 133 -46.31 -7.57 16.68
N GLN A 134 -46.75 -6.58 15.90
CA GLN A 134 -48.00 -5.88 16.15
C GLN A 134 -49.19 -6.82 15.95
N ASP A 135 -49.18 -7.62 14.89
CA ASP A 135 -50.22 -8.63 14.64
C ASP A 135 -50.28 -9.67 15.77
N ALA A 136 -49.13 -10.21 16.19
CA ALA A 136 -49.04 -11.10 17.33
C ALA A 136 -49.57 -10.45 18.63
N ALA A 137 -49.27 -9.17 18.86
CA ALA A 137 -49.75 -8.43 20.02
C ALA A 137 -51.28 -8.20 19.98
N VAL A 138 -51.85 -7.95 18.80
CA VAL A 138 -53.30 -7.82 18.61
C VAL A 138 -53.98 -9.17 18.84
N ALA A 139 -53.45 -10.25 18.25
CA ALA A 139 -53.95 -11.60 18.42
C ALA A 139 -53.90 -12.07 19.89
N LEU A 140 -52.86 -11.66 20.63
CA LEU A 140 -52.76 -11.91 22.07
C LEU A 140 -53.85 -11.19 22.86
N ARG A 141 -54.16 -9.95 22.50
CA ARG A 141 -55.23 -9.16 23.16
C ARG A 141 -56.62 -9.69 22.83
N SER A 142 -56.84 -10.17 21.61
CA SER A 142 -58.11 -10.79 21.20
C SER A 142 -58.27 -12.23 21.70
N GLY A 143 -57.23 -12.82 22.30
CA GLY A 143 -57.24 -14.20 22.80
C GLY A 143 -57.16 -15.28 21.72
N THR A 144 -56.86 -14.90 20.48
CA THR A 144 -56.76 -15.80 19.31
C THR A 144 -55.32 -16.05 18.88
N ALA A 145 -54.35 -15.83 19.77
CA ALA A 145 -52.93 -15.94 19.46
C ALA A 145 -52.50 -17.38 19.15
N THR A 146 -51.72 -17.54 18.08
CA THR A 146 -51.09 -18.82 17.76
C THR A 146 -49.85 -19.07 18.62
N ALA A 147 -49.47 -20.35 18.80
CA ALA A 147 -48.27 -20.72 19.57
C ALA A 147 -46.99 -20.08 19.01
N GLU A 148 -46.92 -19.88 17.69
CA GLU A 148 -45.80 -19.22 17.03
C GLU A 148 -45.72 -17.72 17.33
N GLN A 149 -46.87 -17.03 17.36
CA GLN A 149 -46.96 -15.61 17.72
C GLN A 149 -46.57 -15.37 19.18
N LEU A 150 -46.95 -16.28 20.09
CA LEU A 150 -46.53 -16.23 21.50
C LEU A 150 -45.01 -16.39 21.66
N LYS A 151 -44.43 -17.37 20.98
CA LYS A 151 -42.97 -17.61 21.00
C LYS A 151 -42.20 -16.42 20.43
N LEU A 152 -42.71 -15.79 19.37
CA LEU A 152 -42.12 -14.60 18.76
C LEU A 152 -42.11 -13.40 19.72
N LEU A 153 -43.19 -13.19 20.47
CA LEU A 153 -43.27 -12.16 21.51
C LEU A 153 -42.31 -12.42 22.68
N GLU A 154 -42.18 -13.68 23.11
CA GLU A 154 -41.24 -14.07 24.16
C GLU A 154 -39.80 -13.86 23.72
N GLN A 155 -39.45 -14.25 22.49
CA GLN A 155 -38.12 -14.03 21.91
C GLN A 155 -37.79 -12.54 21.83
N GLN A 156 -38.73 -11.69 21.41
CA GLN A 156 -38.51 -10.24 21.39
C GLN A 156 -38.30 -9.65 22.79
N ARG A 157 -39.08 -10.09 23.78
CA ARG A 157 -38.90 -9.65 25.17
C ARG A 157 -37.54 -10.07 25.72
N GLY A 158 -37.11 -11.30 25.44
CA GLY A 158 -35.78 -11.79 25.80
C GLY A 158 -34.65 -11.00 25.15
N GLN A 159 -34.76 -10.71 23.85
CA GLN A 159 -33.78 -9.89 23.13
C GLN A 159 -33.73 -8.44 23.64
N ALA A 160 -34.88 -7.86 23.99
CA ALA A 160 -34.94 -6.51 24.55
C ALA A 160 -34.29 -6.42 25.94
N ALA A 161 -34.46 -7.44 26.79
CA ALA A 161 -33.83 -7.51 28.10
C ALA A 161 -32.29 -7.59 27.98
N VAL A 162 -31.78 -8.47 27.13
CA VAL A 162 -30.33 -8.59 26.88
C VAL A 162 -29.76 -7.28 26.31
N ALA A 163 -30.47 -6.62 25.40
CA ALA A 163 -30.04 -5.34 24.85
C ALA A 163 -30.03 -4.22 25.91
N ALA A 164 -30.96 -4.24 26.88
CA ALA A 164 -30.98 -3.30 27.99
C ALA A 164 -29.78 -3.53 28.92
N ASP A 165 -29.48 -4.78 29.27
CA ASP A 165 -28.31 -5.13 30.09
C ASP A 165 -27.00 -4.71 29.43
N MET A 166 -26.88 -4.90 28.11
CA MET A 166 -25.70 -4.47 27.37
C MET A 166 -25.57 -2.94 27.30
N ARG A 167 -26.68 -2.21 27.20
CA ARG A 167 -26.68 -0.73 27.25
C ARG A 167 -26.27 -0.22 28.63
N GLN A 168 -26.73 -0.86 29.70
CA GLN A 168 -26.32 -0.53 31.07
C GLN A 168 -24.82 -0.76 31.27
N LYS A 169 -24.31 -1.93 30.89
CA LYS A 169 -22.86 -2.23 30.93
C LYS A 169 -22.03 -1.26 30.09
N ALA A 170 -22.53 -0.86 28.93
CA ALA A 170 -21.86 0.13 28.08
C ALA A 170 -21.86 1.54 28.68
N ALA A 171 -22.94 1.93 29.35
CA ALA A 171 -23.04 3.20 30.07
C ALA A 171 -22.08 3.21 31.28
N GLU A 172 -22.07 2.14 32.07
CA GLU A 172 -21.14 1.96 33.20
C GLU A 172 -19.68 2.00 32.73
N MET A 173 -19.34 1.33 31.61
CA MET A 173 -18.00 1.40 31.02
C MET A 173 -17.66 2.81 30.52
N ARG A 174 -18.63 3.56 29.98
CA ARG A 174 -18.43 4.94 29.52
C ARG A 174 -18.22 5.88 30.70
N GLU A 175 -18.97 5.72 31.78
CA GLU A 175 -18.83 6.47 33.02
C GLU A 175 -17.52 6.13 33.74
N ALA A 176 -17.12 4.85 33.79
CA ALA A 176 -15.83 4.42 34.30
C ALA A 176 -14.67 5.04 33.50
N ARG A 177 -14.78 5.11 32.18
CA ARG A 177 -13.79 5.81 31.33
C ARG A 177 -13.78 7.32 31.55
N ALA A 178 -14.95 7.95 31.74
CA ALA A 178 -15.04 9.38 32.02
C ALA A 178 -14.48 9.73 33.41
N ASN A 179 -14.75 8.93 34.42
CA ASN A 179 -14.21 9.08 35.78
C ASN A 179 -12.70 8.80 35.84
N ALA A 180 -12.20 7.82 35.08
CA ALA A 180 -10.76 7.61 34.92
C ALA A 180 -10.05 8.78 34.21
N ALA A 181 -10.73 9.47 33.29
CA ALA A 181 -10.21 10.67 32.63
C ALA A 181 -10.28 11.93 33.52
N ALA A 182 -11.12 11.93 34.56
CA ALA A 182 -11.29 13.04 35.52
C ALA A 182 -10.42 12.89 36.79
N ALA A 183 -9.75 11.75 36.99
CA ALA A 183 -8.77 11.57 38.06
C ALA A 183 -7.54 12.45 37.80
N PRO A 184 -7.07 13.27 38.77
CA PRO A 184 -5.87 14.07 38.59
C PRO A 184 -4.69 13.12 38.37
N VAL A 185 -4.03 13.28 37.22
CA VAL A 185 -2.79 12.59 36.88
C VAL A 185 -1.73 12.99 37.90
N ALA A 186 -1.53 12.16 38.94
CA ALA A 186 -0.30 12.18 39.71
C ALA A 186 0.82 11.73 38.75
N VAL A 187 1.56 12.70 38.23
CA VAL A 187 2.73 12.47 37.39
C VAL A 187 3.83 11.91 38.27
N GLU A 188 3.84 10.60 38.48
CA GLU A 188 5.06 9.91 38.84
C GLU A 188 5.86 9.71 37.54
N LYS A 189 6.93 10.50 37.42
CA LYS A 189 7.93 10.35 36.36
C LYS A 189 8.65 9.02 36.59
N GLU A 190 8.31 8.00 35.81
CA GLU A 190 9.27 6.97 35.46
C GLU A 190 9.68 7.11 34.00
N GLU A 191 10.99 7.15 33.84
CA GLU A 191 11.72 7.49 32.63
C GLU A 191 11.72 6.32 31.65
N GLY A 192 11.65 6.65 30.36
CA GLY A 192 12.40 5.89 29.35
C GLY A 192 11.70 4.70 28.67
N LYS A 193 10.69 4.97 27.82
CA LYS A 193 10.64 4.39 26.46
C LYS A 193 9.59 5.09 25.58
N GLY A 194 10.03 5.51 24.42
CA GLY A 194 9.38 6.46 23.50
C GLY A 194 7.89 6.24 23.21
N ILE A 195 7.18 7.38 23.22
CA ILE A 195 5.80 7.62 22.73
C ILE A 195 5.60 7.15 21.27
N VAL A 196 6.69 6.95 20.51
CA VAL A 196 6.65 6.43 19.13
C VAL A 196 6.39 4.90 19.09
N GLY A 197 6.71 4.19 20.17
CA GLY A 197 6.48 2.74 20.28
C GLY A 197 5.02 2.38 20.60
N SER A 198 4.29 3.23 21.33
CA SER A 198 2.89 2.96 21.73
C SER A 198 1.91 3.16 20.58
N ALA A 199 2.12 4.18 19.73
CA ALA A 199 1.29 4.40 18.55
C ALA A 199 1.47 3.28 17.50
N THR A 200 2.71 2.81 17.33
CA THR A 200 3.01 1.67 16.45
C THR A 200 2.47 0.36 17.02
N ALA A 201 2.55 0.17 18.34
CA ALA A 201 1.96 -1.00 19.01
C ALA A 201 0.43 -1.02 18.92
N TRP A 202 -0.25 0.13 18.98
CA TRP A 202 -1.71 0.20 18.83
C TRP A 202 -2.16 -0.11 17.39
N LEU A 203 -1.45 0.43 16.39
CA LEU A 203 -1.71 0.15 14.96
C LEU A 203 -1.43 -1.31 14.56
N PHE A 204 -0.48 -1.99 15.20
CA PHE A 204 -0.15 -3.39 14.89
C PHE A 204 -0.80 -4.43 15.82
N LYS A 205 -1.34 -4.03 16.97
CA LYS A 205 -2.06 -4.96 17.88
C LYS A 205 -3.41 -5.38 17.32
N GLY A 206 -4.07 -4.55 16.50
CA GLY A 206 -5.27 -4.94 15.74
C GLY A 206 -4.99 -5.94 14.60
N LEU A 207 -3.76 -6.04 14.11
CA LEU A 207 -3.42 -6.97 13.03
C LEU A 207 -2.98 -8.37 13.53
N LYS A 208 -2.71 -8.51 14.84
CA LYS A 208 -2.30 -9.78 15.46
C LYS A 208 -3.37 -10.37 16.39
N THR A 209 -4.50 -9.69 16.55
CA THR A 209 -5.58 -10.15 17.42
C THR A 209 -6.92 -9.80 16.80
N GLU A 210 -7.27 -10.53 15.75
CA GLU A 210 -8.67 -10.81 15.41
C GLU A 210 -8.77 -12.17 14.70
N ASP A 211 -9.73 -12.95 15.18
CA ASP A 211 -10.49 -14.00 14.49
C ASP A 211 -9.85 -15.37 14.24
N ARG A 212 -9.56 -16.08 15.33
CA ARG A 212 -9.96 -17.49 15.42
C ARG A 212 -11.31 -17.52 16.15
N PRO A 213 -12.43 -17.84 15.48
CA PRO A 213 -13.73 -17.78 16.14
C PRO A 213 -13.82 -18.89 17.19
N GLU A 214 -13.94 -18.49 18.46
CA GLU A 214 -14.53 -19.30 19.53
C GLU A 214 -16.01 -19.54 19.17
N VAL A 215 -16.26 -20.48 18.27
CA VAL A 215 -17.56 -21.14 18.18
C VAL A 215 -17.41 -22.40 19.03
N GLY A 216 -18.20 -22.47 20.10
CA GLY A 216 -18.27 -23.62 20.97
C GLY A 216 -18.49 -24.89 20.16
N TYR A 217 -17.49 -25.77 20.17
CA TYR A 217 -17.69 -27.19 19.99
C TYR A 217 -17.43 -27.82 21.34
N GLU A 218 -18.54 -28.07 22.02
CA GLU A 218 -18.63 -29.08 23.06
C GLU A 218 -17.87 -30.32 22.56
N ASN A 219 -16.87 -30.76 23.32
CA ASN A 219 -16.17 -32.00 23.05
C ASN A 219 -17.15 -33.15 23.32
N VAL A 220 -18.00 -33.47 22.35
CA VAL A 220 -18.65 -34.77 22.30
C VAL A 220 -17.58 -35.74 21.82
N VAL A 221 -16.91 -36.35 22.79
CA VAL A 221 -16.12 -37.56 22.60
C VAL A 221 -17.10 -38.64 22.19
N ASP A 222 -17.13 -38.97 20.89
CA ASP A 222 -17.80 -40.17 20.39
C ASP A 222 -16.71 -41.22 20.13
N GLU A 223 -16.81 -42.36 20.83
CA GLU A 223 -15.82 -43.44 20.94
C GLU A 223 -15.60 -44.28 19.67
N ARG A 224 -15.75 -43.73 18.47
CA ARG A 224 -15.47 -44.48 17.24
C ARG A 224 -14.61 -43.66 16.29
N GLY A 225 -13.30 -43.84 16.44
CA GLY A 225 -12.28 -43.21 15.62
C GLY A 225 -12.59 -43.32 14.13
N VAL A 226 -12.93 -42.21 13.51
CA VAL A 226 -12.95 -42.04 12.05
C VAL A 226 -12.41 -40.66 11.72
N GLN A 227 -11.30 -40.63 11.01
CA GLN A 227 -10.71 -39.44 10.37
C GLN A 227 -11.67 -38.92 9.28
N GLY A 228 -12.74 -38.22 9.66
CA GLY A 228 -13.76 -37.72 8.72
C GLY A 228 -14.04 -36.21 8.81
N GLY A 229 -13.62 -35.54 9.89
CA GLY A 229 -13.98 -34.13 10.14
C GLY A 229 -13.33 -33.14 9.17
N VAL A 230 -12.07 -33.37 8.79
CA VAL A 230 -11.31 -32.42 7.96
C VAL A 230 -11.78 -32.46 6.50
N ALA A 231 -12.08 -33.64 5.96
CA ALA A 231 -12.56 -33.78 4.58
C ALA A 231 -13.93 -33.11 4.40
N ARG A 232 -14.84 -33.28 5.37
CA ARG A 232 -16.17 -32.68 5.35
C ARG A 232 -16.13 -31.15 5.53
N ALA A 233 -15.20 -30.65 6.36
CA ALA A 233 -14.97 -29.22 6.52
C ALA A 233 -14.41 -28.56 5.25
N VAL A 234 -13.52 -29.25 4.53
CA VAL A 234 -12.97 -28.76 3.26
C VAL A 234 -14.05 -28.76 2.17
N GLU A 235 -14.92 -29.78 2.11
CA GLU A 235 -16.04 -29.80 1.16
C GLU A 235 -17.09 -28.74 1.46
N ALA A 236 -17.41 -28.49 2.74
CA ALA A 236 -18.29 -27.40 3.15
C ALA A 236 -17.72 -26.03 2.74
N ARG A 237 -16.41 -25.81 2.97
CA ARG A 237 -15.73 -24.56 2.57
C ARG A 237 -15.70 -24.37 1.05
N ARG A 238 -15.54 -25.45 0.28
CA ARG A 238 -15.57 -25.41 -1.19
C ARG A 238 -16.98 -25.22 -1.74
N ALA A 239 -18.01 -25.66 -1.01
CA ALA A 239 -19.40 -25.42 -1.34
C ALA A 239 -19.82 -23.97 -1.02
N GLU A 240 -19.28 -23.39 0.05
CA GLU A 240 -19.44 -21.97 0.39
C GLU A 240 -18.73 -21.06 -0.61
N GLU A 241 -17.48 -21.37 -1.01
CA GLU A 241 -16.75 -20.64 -2.03
C GLU A 241 -17.49 -20.61 -3.40
N LYS A 242 -18.17 -21.72 -3.75
CA LYS A 242 -19.04 -21.78 -4.93
C LYS A 242 -20.35 -21.00 -4.80
N ARG A 243 -20.84 -20.78 -3.57
CA ARG A 243 -22.02 -19.94 -3.30
C ARG A 243 -21.64 -18.46 -3.32
N GLU A 244 -20.44 -18.12 -2.86
CA GLU A 244 -19.88 -16.77 -2.95
C GLU A 244 -19.56 -16.38 -4.39
N ALA A 245 -19.05 -17.31 -5.22
CA ALA A 245 -18.79 -17.07 -6.64
C ALA A 245 -20.06 -16.86 -7.50
N ASN A 246 -21.20 -17.44 -7.09
CA ASN A 246 -22.46 -17.40 -7.84
C ASN A 246 -23.51 -16.43 -7.26
N GLY A 247 -23.14 -15.63 -6.26
CA GLY A 247 -24.07 -14.73 -5.58
C GLY A 247 -25.13 -15.46 -4.73
N GLY A 248 -25.75 -14.70 -3.84
CA GLY A 248 -26.79 -15.19 -2.95
C GLY A 248 -28.05 -15.61 -3.73
N PRO A 249 -28.98 -16.37 -3.13
CA PRO A 249 -30.22 -16.79 -3.79
C PRO A 249 -31.07 -15.61 -4.33
N LEU A 250 -30.87 -14.39 -3.80
CA LEU A 250 -31.53 -13.18 -4.30
C LEU A 250 -30.87 -12.59 -5.56
N ASP A 251 -29.56 -12.82 -5.77
CA ASP A 251 -28.84 -12.39 -6.98
C ASP A 251 -29.18 -13.28 -8.19
N ARG A 252 -29.67 -14.50 -7.93
CA ARG A 252 -30.05 -15.48 -8.96
C ARG A 252 -31.34 -15.11 -9.67
N LEU A 253 -32.28 -14.49 -8.96
CA LEU A 253 -33.58 -14.09 -9.50
C LEU A 253 -33.49 -13.07 -10.64
N GLY A 254 -32.37 -12.33 -10.78
CA GLY A 254 -32.11 -11.45 -11.93
C GLY A 254 -31.25 -12.07 -13.04
N THR A 255 -30.52 -13.15 -12.76
CA THR A 255 -29.59 -13.78 -13.72
C THR A 255 -30.15 -15.01 -14.43
N GLU A 256 -31.26 -15.57 -13.92
CA GLU A 256 -31.95 -16.69 -14.58
C GLU A 256 -32.77 -16.23 -15.78
N GLU A 257 -33.31 -15.00 -15.77
CA GLU A 257 -33.96 -14.40 -16.95
C GLU A 257 -32.95 -14.02 -18.06
N GLU A 258 -31.72 -13.60 -17.72
CA GLU A 258 -30.68 -13.26 -18.70
C GLU A 258 -29.96 -14.48 -19.32
N LYS A 259 -30.11 -15.69 -18.76
CA LYS A 259 -29.38 -16.87 -19.26
C LYS A 259 -30.05 -17.60 -20.42
N GLU A 260 -31.34 -17.37 -20.66
CA GLU A 260 -32.06 -17.99 -21.80
C GLU A 260 -32.01 -17.15 -23.08
N GLU A 261 -31.71 -15.86 -23.00
CA GLU A 261 -31.65 -14.98 -24.16
C GLU A 261 -30.25 -14.34 -24.33
N GLY A 262 -29.43 -14.90 -25.23
CA GLY A 262 -28.31 -14.13 -25.79
C GLY A 262 -26.90 -14.70 -25.63
N LYS A 263 -26.69 -16.00 -25.90
CA LYS A 263 -25.35 -16.50 -26.29
C LYS A 263 -25.15 -16.43 -27.81
N GLY A 264 -25.29 -15.23 -28.37
CA GLY A 264 -24.88 -14.90 -29.73
C GLY A 264 -23.62 -14.04 -29.68
N GLY A 265 -22.45 -14.65 -29.51
CA GLY A 265 -21.18 -13.93 -29.58
C GLY A 265 -20.96 -13.31 -30.97
N TRP A 266 -20.26 -12.17 -31.03
CA TRP A 266 -19.98 -11.39 -32.25
C TRP A 266 -19.27 -12.19 -33.38
N THR A 267 -18.89 -13.44 -33.14
CA THR A 267 -18.34 -14.35 -34.15
C THR A 267 -19.41 -15.17 -34.90
N SER A 268 -20.70 -15.05 -34.58
CA SER A 268 -21.75 -15.91 -35.16
C SER A 268 -21.99 -15.73 -36.66
N PHE A 269 -21.42 -14.70 -37.29
CA PHE A 269 -21.52 -14.49 -38.75
C PHE A 269 -20.49 -15.31 -39.55
N MET A 270 -19.43 -15.84 -38.92
CA MET A 270 -18.39 -16.63 -39.60
C MET A 270 -18.78 -18.09 -39.88
N THR A 271 -19.84 -18.60 -39.26
CA THR A 271 -20.24 -20.01 -39.33
C THR A 271 -21.46 -20.30 -40.20
N ARG A 272 -22.07 -19.30 -40.87
CA ARG A 272 -23.08 -19.56 -41.91
C ARG A 272 -22.39 -19.76 -43.26
N LYS A 273 -22.15 -21.01 -43.62
CA LYS A 273 -22.00 -21.46 -45.02
C LYS A 273 -23.18 -22.36 -45.35
#